data_AF-A0A6N7PJ27-F1
#
_entry.id   AF-A0A6N7PJ27-F1
#
_cell.length_a   1.000
_cell.length_b   1.000
_cell.length_c   1.000
_cell.angle_alpha   90.00
_cell.angle_beta   90.00
_cell.angle_gamma   90.00
#
_symmetry.space_group_name_H-M   'P 1'
#
loop_
_entity.id
_entity.type
_entity.pdbx_description
1 polymer ?
#
loop_
_entity_poly.entity_id
_entity_poly.type
_entity_poly.pdbx_seq_one_letter_code
_entity_poly.pdbx_strand_id
1 'polypeptide(L)'
;MLFNTSLWFHIIGISLMAGVTVADFVLTRKFWAFYVKSPQEGILVRKISNKLPVLIIAGILLILLSGVGMMIATHGVFDTFLWFRIKMGLVLLVILNAVIFGRRQNTQLNKLLLKEIPEEQLLKRIQKNLNTFHITQLTLFAFIYLLSTFKFN
;
A
#
# COMPACT_ATOMS: atom_id res chain seq x y z
N MET A 1 12.20 26.51 6.16
CA MET A 1 11.95 25.44 7.16
C MET A 1 10.78 24.53 6.76
N LEU A 2 9.62 25.09 6.38
CA LEU A 2 8.44 24.30 5.96
C LEU A 2 8.75 23.25 4.88
N PHE A 3 9.45 23.64 3.81
CA PHE A 3 9.81 22.72 2.72
C PHE A 3 10.57 21.47 3.20
N ASN A 4 11.64 21.64 3.98
CA ASN A 4 12.46 20.52 4.45
C ASN A 4 11.67 19.59 5.36
N THR A 5 10.88 20.15 6.30
CA THR A 5 10.03 19.36 7.19
C THR A 5 8.98 18.56 6.40
N SER A 6 8.32 19.19 5.43
CA SER A 6 7.39 18.51 4.53
C SER A 6 8.09 17.42 3.74
N LEU A 7 9.27 17.68 3.16
CA LEU A 7 10.04 16.68 2.43
C LEU A 7 10.37 15.45 3.31
N TRP A 8 10.82 15.66 4.54
CA TRP A 8 11.07 14.57 5.49
C TRP A 8 9.83 13.74 5.77
N PHE A 9 8.71 14.37 6.10
CA PHE A 9 7.44 13.66 6.31
C PHE A 9 6.95 12.92 5.07
N HIS A 10 7.20 13.48 3.88
CA HIS A 10 6.84 12.82 2.63
C HIS A 10 7.64 11.54 2.40
N ILE A 11 8.96 11.60 2.62
CA ILE A 11 9.86 10.44 2.52
C ILE A 11 9.48 9.37 3.56
N ILE A 12 9.20 9.79 4.79
CA ILE A 12 8.73 8.88 5.85
C ILE A 12 7.40 8.22 5.44
N GLY A 13 6.44 9.00 4.96
CA GLY A 13 5.13 8.50 4.54
C GLY A 13 5.21 7.47 3.43
N ILE A 14 5.95 7.75 2.34
CA ILE A 14 6.10 6.81 1.22
C ILE A 14 6.86 5.54 1.65
N SER A 15 7.87 5.68 2.50
CA SER A 15 8.68 4.55 3.00
C SER A 15 7.89 3.67 3.97
N LEU A 16 7.06 4.29 4.82
CA LEU A 16 6.12 3.57 5.67
C LEU A 16 5.12 2.77 4.83
N MET A 17 4.50 3.37 3.82
CA MET A 17 3.55 2.65 2.98
C MET A 17 4.19 1.51 2.19
N ALA A 18 5.38 1.72 1.63
CA ALA A 18 6.13 0.68 0.93
C ALA A 18 6.51 -0.46 1.89
N GLY A 19 7.07 -0.14 3.06
CA GLY A 19 7.46 -1.12 4.07
C GLY A 19 6.29 -1.95 4.59
N VAL A 20 5.15 -1.30 4.86
CA VAL A 20 3.92 -1.99 5.28
C VAL A 20 3.37 -2.89 4.17
N THR A 21 3.47 -2.47 2.90
CA THR A 21 3.06 -3.31 1.75
C THR A 21 3.93 -4.55 1.64
N VAL A 22 5.24 -4.44 1.85
CA VAL A 22 6.16 -5.60 1.89
C VAL A 22 5.79 -6.52 3.07
N ALA A 23 5.56 -5.96 4.25
CA ALA A 23 5.13 -6.74 5.42
C ALA A 23 3.81 -7.48 5.16
N ASP A 24 2.81 -6.82 4.57
CA ASP A 24 1.52 -7.42 4.25
C ASP A 24 1.65 -8.53 3.19
N PHE A 25 2.53 -8.34 2.20
CA PHE A 25 2.82 -9.37 1.21
C PHE A 25 3.41 -10.64 1.85
N VAL A 26 4.40 -10.47 2.72
CA VAL A 26 5.05 -11.60 3.42
C VAL A 26 4.04 -12.29 4.35
N LEU A 27 3.28 -11.53 5.13
CA LEU A 27 2.25 -12.08 6.02
C LEU A 27 1.15 -12.79 5.25
N THR A 28 0.73 -12.26 4.10
CA THR A 28 -0.26 -12.91 3.23
C THR A 28 0.27 -14.24 2.70
N ARG A 29 1.54 -14.32 2.26
CA ARG A 29 2.13 -15.61 1.85
C ARG A 29 2.21 -16.61 3.00
N LYS A 30 2.64 -16.17 4.19
CA LYS A 30 2.68 -17.01 5.39
C LYS A 30 1.28 -17.49 5.77
N PHE A 31 0.28 -16.61 5.71
CA PHE A 31 -1.12 -16.95 5.93
C PHE A 31 -1.56 -18.12 5.03
N TRP A 32 -1.35 -18.04 3.71
CA TRP A 32 -1.74 -19.11 2.80
C TRP A 32 -0.97 -20.41 3.05
N ALA A 33 0.33 -20.32 3.35
CA ALA A 33 1.15 -21.50 3.65
C ALA A 33 0.69 -22.25 4.91
N PHE A 34 0.32 -21.50 5.96
CA PHE A 34 -0.21 -22.10 7.19
C PHE A 34 -1.66 -22.52 7.05
N TYR A 35 -2.51 -21.74 6.38
CA TYR A 35 -3.93 -22.03 6.24
C TYR A 35 -4.20 -23.38 5.54
N VAL A 36 -3.34 -23.79 4.60
CA VAL A 36 -3.42 -25.09 3.93
C VAL A 36 -3.10 -26.25 4.88
N LYS A 37 -2.19 -26.06 5.83
CA LYS A 37 -1.76 -27.11 6.78
C LYS A 37 -2.61 -27.14 8.05
N SER A 38 -2.89 -25.96 8.59
CA SER A 38 -3.62 -25.70 9.83
C SER A 38 -4.36 -24.36 9.70
N PRO A 39 -5.69 -24.40 9.43
CA PRO A 39 -6.49 -23.18 9.28
C PRO A 39 -6.41 -22.24 10.49
N GLN A 40 -6.28 -22.79 11.70
CA GLN A 40 -6.18 -22.03 12.95
C GLN A 40 -4.90 -21.18 13.01
N GLU A 41 -3.75 -21.76 12.63
CA GLU A 41 -2.48 -21.04 12.56
C GLU A 41 -2.50 -19.94 11.50
N GLY A 42 -3.11 -20.23 10.33
CA GLY A 42 -3.34 -19.23 9.30
C GLY A 42 -4.13 -18.03 9.85
N ILE A 43 -5.24 -18.28 10.53
CA ILE A 43 -6.08 -17.22 11.11
C ILE A 43 -5.30 -16.36 12.12
N LEU A 44 -4.38 -16.96 12.91
CA LEU A 44 -3.51 -16.20 13.82
C LEU A 44 -2.58 -15.25 13.07
N VAL A 45 -1.92 -15.70 12.00
CA VAL A 45 -1.09 -14.83 11.15
C VAL A 45 -1.93 -13.71 10.52
N ARG A 46 -3.16 -14.02 10.12
CA ARG A 46 -4.08 -13.03 9.55
C ARG A 46 -4.47 -11.94 10.54
N LYS A 47 -4.65 -12.26 11.83
CA LYS A 47 -4.92 -11.26 12.88
C LYS A 47 -3.82 -10.21 12.99
N ILE A 48 -2.57 -10.59 12.72
CA ILE A 48 -1.42 -9.65 12.71
C ILE A 48 -1.52 -8.71 11.49
N SER A 49 -1.75 -9.27 10.29
CA SER A 49 -1.91 -8.48 9.05
C SER A 49 -3.07 -7.47 9.15
N ASN A 50 -4.16 -7.81 9.85
CA ASN A 50 -5.30 -6.90 10.05
C ASN A 50 -4.96 -5.60 10.82
N LYS A 51 -3.80 -5.50 11.47
CA LYS A 51 -3.35 -4.27 12.14
C LYS A 51 -2.58 -3.31 11.22
N LEU A 52 -2.04 -3.83 10.11
CA LEU A 52 -1.26 -3.05 9.14
C LEU A 52 -2.01 -1.90 8.45
N PRO A 53 -3.33 -1.99 8.18
CA PRO A 53 -4.07 -0.88 7.56
C PRO A 53 -3.98 0.44 8.31
N VAL A 54 -3.81 0.43 9.64
CA VAL A 54 -3.65 1.65 10.44
C VAL A 54 -2.37 2.40 10.03
N LEU A 55 -1.28 1.66 9.80
CA LEU A 55 -0.01 2.24 9.35
C LEU A 55 -0.09 2.72 7.90
N ILE A 56 -0.86 2.04 7.04
CA ILE A 56 -1.14 2.53 5.68
C ILE A 56 -1.87 3.88 5.73
N ILE A 57 -2.91 4.02 6.57
CA ILE A 57 -3.65 5.28 6.71
C ILE A 57 -2.72 6.40 7.21
N ALA A 58 -1.89 6.12 8.20
CA ALA A 58 -0.89 7.08 8.68
C ALA A 58 0.07 7.51 7.57
N GLY A 59 0.57 6.56 6.77
CA GLY A 59 1.43 6.85 5.61
C GLY A 59 0.73 7.70 4.56
N ILE A 60 -0.54 7.42 4.24
CA ILE A 60 -1.34 8.20 3.29
C ILE A 60 -1.47 9.65 3.78
N LEU A 61 -1.84 9.85 5.05
CA LEU A 61 -1.98 11.19 5.63
C LEU A 61 -0.66 11.95 5.60
N LEU A 62 0.44 11.29 5.98
CA LEU A 62 1.78 11.89 5.91
C LEU A 62 2.12 12.34 4.49
N ILE A 63 1.92 11.48 3.48
CA ILE A 63 2.21 11.80 2.08
C ILE A 63 1.37 12.96 1.56
N LEU A 64 0.06 12.95 1.82
CA LEU A 64 -0.84 13.98 1.30
C LEU A 64 -0.58 15.34 1.96
N LEU A 65 -0.50 15.39 3.29
CA LEU A 65 -0.27 16.64 4.01
C LEU A 65 1.12 17.22 3.69
N SER A 66 2.14 16.38 3.64
CA SER A 66 3.48 16.81 3.26
C SER A 66 3.59 17.21 1.79
N GLY A 67 2.90 16.51 0.89
CA GLY A 67 2.85 16.85 -0.54
C GLY A 67 2.28 18.25 -0.75
N VAL A 68 1.15 18.55 -0.10
CA VAL A 68 0.54 19.89 -0.09
C VAL A 68 1.49 20.92 0.53
N GLY A 69 2.13 20.59 1.64
CA GLY A 69 3.12 21.47 2.30
C GLY A 69 4.29 21.84 1.39
N MET A 70 4.83 20.88 0.62
CA MET A 70 5.87 21.15 -0.37
C MET A 70 5.37 22.06 -1.51
N MET A 71 4.13 21.86 -1.97
CA MET A 71 3.54 22.69 -3.03
C MET A 71 3.34 24.13 -2.58
N ILE A 72 2.83 24.35 -1.36
CA ILE A 72 2.67 25.68 -0.78
C ILE A 72 4.05 26.35 -0.62
N ALA A 73 5.03 25.63 -0.07
CA ALA A 73 6.37 26.17 0.20
C ALA A 73 7.17 26.53 -1.07
N THR A 74 6.79 25.96 -2.22
CA THR A 74 7.45 26.21 -3.51
C THR A 74 6.61 27.02 -4.48
N HIS A 75 5.47 27.57 -4.03
CA HIS A 75 4.53 28.29 -4.88
C HIS A 75 4.15 27.53 -6.16
N GLY A 76 4.09 26.19 -6.07
CA GLY A 76 3.73 25.32 -7.19
C GLY A 76 4.79 25.14 -8.27
N VAL A 77 6.03 25.59 -8.08
CA VAL A 77 7.11 25.46 -9.08
C VAL A 77 7.31 24.00 -9.53
N PHE A 78 7.13 23.03 -8.63
CA PHE A 78 7.28 21.61 -8.97
C PHE A 78 6.23 21.08 -9.95
N ASP A 79 5.05 21.71 -10.05
CA ASP A 79 4.03 21.31 -11.00
C ASP A 79 4.45 21.58 -12.46
N THR A 80 5.50 22.35 -12.70
CA THR A 80 6.00 22.57 -14.07
C THR A 80 6.79 21.39 -14.63
N PHE A 81 7.33 20.52 -13.76
CA PHE A 81 8.20 19.41 -14.18
C PHE A 81 7.40 18.13 -14.44
N LEU A 82 7.66 17.49 -15.58
CA LEU A 82 6.93 16.30 -16.00
C LEU A 82 7.10 15.12 -15.01
N TRP A 83 8.32 14.89 -14.51
CA TRP A 83 8.59 13.81 -13.55
C TRP A 83 7.74 13.94 -12.27
N PHE A 84 7.50 15.17 -11.81
CA PHE A 84 6.75 15.43 -10.58
C PHE A 84 5.26 15.11 -10.79
N ARG A 85 4.67 15.54 -11.92
CA ARG A 85 3.28 15.21 -12.27
C ARG A 85 3.06 13.70 -12.36
N ILE A 86 3.95 12.99 -13.04
CA ILE A 86 3.87 11.53 -13.16
C ILE A 86 3.99 10.89 -11.77
N LYS A 87 4.96 11.30 -10.95
CA LYS A 87 5.12 10.79 -9.59
C LYS A 87 3.87 11.00 -8.73
N MET A 88 3.27 12.17 -8.78
CA MET A 88 2.03 12.47 -8.05
C MET A 88 0.87 11.60 -8.53
N GLY A 89 0.73 11.40 -9.84
CA GLY A 89 -0.24 10.46 -10.41
C GLY A 89 -0.04 9.04 -9.90
N LEU A 90 1.20 8.54 -9.87
CA LEU A 90 1.52 7.20 -9.34
C LEU A 90 1.22 7.09 -7.85
N VAL A 91 1.53 8.11 -7.05
CA VAL A 91 1.20 8.13 -5.61
C VAL A 91 -0.31 8.04 -5.41
N LEU A 92 -1.10 8.80 -6.17
CA LEU A 92 -2.55 8.71 -6.11
C LEU A 92 -3.05 7.32 -6.53
N LEU A 93 -2.47 6.72 -7.57
CA LEU A 93 -2.79 5.35 -7.98
C LEU A 93 -2.49 4.31 -6.89
N VAL A 94 -1.36 4.45 -6.18
CA VAL A 94 -1.03 3.59 -5.01
C VAL A 94 -2.10 3.70 -3.93
N ILE A 95 -2.53 4.93 -3.61
CA ILE A 95 -3.57 5.18 -2.60
C ILE A 95 -4.91 4.58 -3.05
N LEU A 96 -5.33 4.83 -4.29
CA LEU A 96 -6.56 4.31 -4.86
C LEU A 96 -6.56 2.78 -4.89
N ASN A 97 -5.46 2.16 -5.32
CA ASN A 97 -5.33 0.71 -5.36
C ASN A 97 -5.42 0.10 -3.95
N ALA A 98 -4.78 0.70 -2.95
CA ALA A 98 -4.88 0.26 -1.55
C ALA A 98 -6.31 0.35 -1.00
N VAL A 99 -6.99 1.49 -1.22
CA VAL A 99 -8.31 1.75 -0.64
C VAL A 99 -9.41 0.98 -1.36
N ILE A 100 -9.37 0.90 -2.69
CA ILE A 100 -10.42 0.28 -3.50
C ILE A 100 -10.22 -1.23 -3.59
N PHE A 101 -9.05 -1.69 -4.01
CA PHE A 101 -8.79 -3.11 -4.26
C PHE A 101 -8.30 -3.82 -2.99
N GLY A 102 -7.26 -3.29 -2.35
CA GLY A 102 -6.66 -3.91 -1.16
C GLY A 102 -7.67 -4.11 -0.03
N ARG A 103 -8.36 -3.03 0.37
CA ARG A 103 -9.39 -3.09 1.43
C ARG A 103 -10.51 -4.07 1.10
N ARG A 104 -11.05 -4.01 -0.12
CA ARG A 104 -12.16 -4.88 -0.54
C ARG A 104 -11.78 -6.36 -0.45
N GLN A 105 -10.63 -6.74 -1.01
CA GLN A 105 -10.16 -8.13 -0.97
C GLN A 105 -9.89 -8.59 0.46
N ASN A 106 -9.30 -7.72 1.30
CA ASN A 106 -9.05 -8.04 2.70
C ASN A 106 -10.33 -8.23 3.53
N THR A 107 -11.36 -7.39 3.31
CA THR A 107 -12.66 -7.55 3.95
C THR A 107 -13.37 -8.81 3.48
N GLN A 108 -13.32 -9.14 2.19
CA GLN A 108 -13.90 -10.39 1.67
C GLN A 108 -13.23 -11.62 2.27
N LEU A 109 -11.90 -11.61 2.37
CA LEU A 109 -11.16 -12.71 3.00
C LEU A 109 -11.58 -12.89 4.47
N ASN A 110 -11.60 -11.79 5.24
CA ASN A 110 -11.98 -11.86 6.65
C ASN A 110 -13.42 -12.36 6.85
N LYS A 111 -14.35 -11.99 5.95
CA LYS A 111 -15.73 -12.52 5.98
C LYS A 111 -15.80 -14.01 5.68
N LEU A 112 -14.99 -14.50 4.74
CA LEU A 112 -14.95 -15.94 4.43
C LEU A 112 -14.35 -16.78 5.54
N LEU A 113 -13.33 -16.26 6.22
CA LEU A 113 -12.70 -16.95 7.35
C LEU A 113 -13.61 -17.10 8.57
N LEU A 114 -14.71 -16.36 8.63
CA LEU A 114 -15.73 -16.48 9.68
C LEU A 114 -16.83 -17.51 9.33
N LYS A 115 -16.86 -18.04 8.10
CA LYS A 115 -17.82 -19.07 7.70
C LYS A 115 -17.30 -20.46 8.10
N GLU A 116 -18.20 -21.32 8.58
CA GLU A 116 -17.87 -22.71 8.94
C GLU A 116 -17.42 -23.54 7.73
N ILE A 117 -18.00 -23.28 6.54
CA ILE A 117 -17.62 -23.92 5.27
C ILE A 117 -17.18 -22.82 4.29
N PRO A 118 -15.87 -22.61 4.11
CA PRO A 118 -15.36 -21.64 3.16
C PRO A 118 -15.65 -22.06 1.72
N GLU A 119 -16.13 -21.12 0.90
CA GLU A 119 -16.32 -21.34 -0.53
C GLU A 119 -14.95 -21.38 -1.23
N GLU A 120 -14.45 -22.58 -1.56
CA GLU A 120 -13.09 -22.78 -2.05
C GLU A 120 -12.77 -21.99 -3.33
N GLN A 121 -13.72 -21.91 -4.26
CA GLN A 121 -13.55 -21.17 -5.51
C GLN A 121 -13.34 -19.67 -5.24
N LEU A 122 -14.13 -19.11 -4.33
CA LEU A 122 -14.01 -17.70 -3.95
C LEU A 122 -12.71 -17.45 -3.18
N LEU A 123 -12.28 -18.39 -2.33
CA LEU A 123 -11.02 -18.31 -1.61
C LEU A 123 -9.81 -18.27 -2.57
N LYS A 124 -9.76 -19.16 -3.56
CA LYS A 124 -8.72 -19.17 -4.61
C LYS A 124 -8.71 -17.88 -5.42
N ARG A 125 -9.90 -17.34 -5.74
CA ARG A 125 -10.03 -16.04 -6.42
C ARG A 125 -9.45 -14.90 -5.57
N ILE A 126 -9.77 -14.87 -4.29
CA ILE A 126 -9.25 -13.85 -3.36
C ILE A 126 -7.73 -13.96 -3.22
N GLN A 127 -7.18 -15.17 -3.14
CA GLN A 127 -5.74 -15.40 -3.12
C GLN A 127 -5.06 -14.80 -4.35
N LYS A 128 -5.57 -15.09 -5.57
CA LYS A 128 -5.04 -14.54 -6.82
C LYS A 128 -5.14 -13.02 -6.87
N ASN A 129 -6.28 -12.46 -6.46
CA ASN A 129 -6.50 -11.01 -6.44
C ASN A 129 -5.56 -10.31 -5.45
N LEU A 130 -5.36 -10.86 -4.25
CA LEU A 130 -4.41 -10.32 -3.28
C LEU A 130 -2.98 -10.40 -3.81
N ASN A 131 -2.58 -11.50 -4.45
CA ASN A 131 -1.25 -11.57 -5.06
C ASN A 131 -1.06 -10.50 -6.14
N THR A 132 -2.06 -10.31 -7.00
CA THR A 132 -2.06 -9.26 -8.03
C THR A 132 -1.97 -7.87 -7.41
N PHE A 133 -2.77 -7.61 -6.36
CA PHE A 133 -2.72 -6.36 -5.60
C PHE A 133 -1.32 -6.05 -5.09
N HIS A 134 -0.67 -7.00 -4.40
CA HIS A 134 0.68 -6.79 -3.85
C HIS A 134 1.71 -6.56 -4.96
N ILE A 135 1.68 -7.33 -6.05
CA ILE A 135 2.61 -7.16 -7.17
C ILE A 135 2.45 -5.78 -7.80
N THR A 136 1.21 -5.37 -8.08
CA THR A 136 0.91 -4.04 -8.62
C THR A 136 1.39 -2.95 -7.67
N GLN A 137 1.10 -3.08 -6.37
CA GLN A 137 1.47 -2.08 -5.38
C GLN A 137 2.99 -1.92 -5.23
N LEU A 138 3.73 -3.03 -5.15
CA LEU A 138 5.19 -3.02 -5.07
C LEU A 138 5.83 -2.46 -6.35
N THR A 139 5.25 -2.78 -7.51
CA THR A 139 5.70 -2.24 -8.81
C THR A 139 5.51 -0.73 -8.87
N LEU A 140 4.36 -0.22 -8.42
CA LEU A 140 4.09 1.22 -8.34
C LEU A 140 5.07 1.92 -7.40
N PHE A 141 5.34 1.36 -6.21
CA PHE A 141 6.36 1.91 -5.31
C PHE A 141 7.75 1.93 -5.94
N ALA A 142 8.16 0.85 -6.62
CA ALA A 142 9.43 0.81 -7.32
C ALA A 142 9.53 1.94 -8.37
N PHE A 143 8.48 2.16 -9.18
CA PHE A 143 8.45 3.28 -10.11
C PHE A 143 8.51 4.64 -9.42
N ILE A 144 7.80 4.85 -8.31
CA ILE A 144 7.87 6.10 -7.54
C ILE A 144 9.30 6.37 -7.03
N TYR A 145 9.99 5.35 -6.54
CA TYR A 145 11.38 5.48 -6.11
C TYR A 145 12.33 5.76 -7.28
N LEU A 146 12.19 5.04 -8.41
CA LEU A 146 12.99 5.28 -9.61
C LEU A 146 12.79 6.70 -10.16
N LEU A 147 11.54 7.19 -10.25
CA LEU A 147 11.27 8.56 -10.67
C LEU A 147 11.89 9.60 -9.72
N SER A 148 11.99 9.26 -8.43
CA SER A 148 12.59 10.14 -7.44
C SER A 148 14.12 10.27 -7.60
N THR A 149 14.79 9.28 -8.22
CA THR A 149 16.24 9.32 -8.49
C THR A 149 16.57 9.93 -9.85
N PHE A 150 15.82 9.59 -10.91
CA PHE A 150 16.20 9.95 -12.29
C PHE A 150 15.76 11.34 -12.77
N LYS A 151 14.82 12.02 -12.07
CA LYS A 151 14.42 13.44 -12.24
C LYS A 151 14.59 14.01 -13.67
N PHE A 152 13.85 13.48 -14.64
CA PHE A 152 13.88 13.93 -16.03
C PHE A 152 12.87 15.06 -16.29
N ASN A 153 13.05 15.84 -17.35
CA ASN A 153 12.11 16.88 -17.77
C ASN A 153 11.53 16.57 -19.14
#